data_AF-A0A2V7XRT3-F1
#
_entry.id   AF-A0A2V7XRT3-F1
#
_cell.length_a   1.000
_cell.length_b   1.000
_cell.length_c   1.000
_cell.angle_alpha   90.00
_cell.angle_beta   90.00
_cell.angle_gamma   90.00
#
_symmetry.space_group_name_H-M   'P 1'
#
loop_
_entity.id
_entity.type
_entity.pdbx_description
1 polymer ?
#
loop_
_entity_poly.entity_id
_entity_poly.type
_entity_poly.pdbx_seq_one_letter_code
_entity_poly.pdbx_strand_id
1 'polypeptide(L)' 'MIDRGILFSDARREFEKRFIARVLQRHRGNLSRAAKDLQIHRNTLGKKIEEYKL' A
#
# COMPACT_ATOMS: atom_id res chain seq x y z
N MET A 1 -15.96 -6.69 15.34
CA MET A 1 -15.19 -7.83 14.80
C MET A 1 -15.87 -8.27 13.52
N ILE A 2 -15.14 -8.50 12.43
CA ILE A 2 -15.68 -9.23 11.28
C ILE A 2 -15.43 -10.71 11.59
N ASP A 3 -16.45 -11.41 12.09
CA ASP A 3 -16.71 -12.88 12.19
C ASP A 3 -15.57 -13.90 12.53
N ARG A 4 -14.28 -13.55 12.43
CA ARG A 4 -13.11 -14.44 12.52
C ARG A 4 -11.93 -13.84 13.30
N GLY A 5 -12.17 -12.90 14.22
CA GLY A 5 -11.12 -12.38 15.11
C GLY A 5 -10.10 -11.41 14.50
N ILE A 6 -10.22 -11.08 13.21
CA ILE A 6 -9.40 -10.03 12.58
C ILE A 6 -10.12 -8.68 12.73
N LEU A 7 -9.43 -7.68 13.26
CA LEU A 7 -9.95 -6.32 13.26
C LEU A 7 -9.94 -5.79 11.82
N PHE A 8 -11.00 -5.09 11.43
CA PHE A 8 -11.09 -4.48 10.10
C PHE A 8 -9.85 -3.63 9.78
N SER A 9 -9.30 -2.95 10.79
CA SER A 9 -8.06 -2.17 10.69
C SER A 9 -6.86 -2.99 10.24
N ASP A 10 -6.70 -4.21 10.76
CA ASP A 10 -5.59 -5.10 10.40
C ASP A 10 -5.77 -5.65 8.99
N ALA A 11 -6.99 -6.06 8.63
CA ALA A 11 -7.31 -6.52 7.28
C ALA A 11 -7.05 -5.41 6.24
N ARG A 12 -7.44 -4.17 6.56
CA ARG A 12 -7.20 -3.00 5.71
C ARG A 12 -5.70 -2.74 5.54
N ARG A 13 -4.92 -2.82 6.62
CA ARG A 13 -3.47 -2.60 6.58
C ARG A 13 -2.75 -3.64 5.74
N GLU A 14 -3.09 -4.92 5.91
CA GLU A 14 -2.47 -6.02 5.15
C GLU A 14 -2.85 -5.93 3.66
N PHE A 15 -4.10 -5.59 3.35
CA PHE A 15 -4.54 -5.34 1.98
C PHE A 15 -3.76 -4.18 1.34
N GLU A 16 -3.69 -3.04 2.03
CA GLU A 16 -3.03 -1.85 1.54
C GLU A 16 -1.54 -2.09 1.28
N LYS A 17 -0.84 -2.78 2.19
CA LYS A 17 0.55 -3.19 2.01
C LYS A 17 0.74 -4.03 0.75
N ARG A 18 -0.06 -5.09 0.57
CA ARG A 18 0.04 -5.98 -0.59
C ARG A 18 -0.29 -5.27 -1.89
N PHE A 19 -1.28 -4.38 -1.86
CA PHE A 19 -1.70 -3.62 -3.03
C PHE A 19 -0.60 -2.67 -3.50
N ILE A 20 -0.01 -1.88 -2.58
CA ILE A 20 1.11 -0.98 -2.88
C ILE A 20 2.31 -1.76 -3.42
N ALA A 21 2.70 -2.86 -2.78
CA ALA A 21 3.81 -3.70 -3.22
C ALA A 21 3.64 -4.20 -4.66
N ARG A 22 2.42 -4.65 -5.01
CA ARG A 22 2.11 -5.15 -6.36
C ARG A 22 2.19 -4.03 -7.42
N VAL A 23 1.71 -2.82 -7.10
CA VAL A 23 1.82 -1.68 -8.01
C VAL A 23 3.28 -1.24 -8.17
N LEU A 24 4.06 -1.22 -7.09
CA LEU A 24 5.50 -0.94 -7.17
C LEU A 24 6.25 -1.92 -8.07
N GLN A 25 5.97 -3.22 -7.94
CA GLN A 25 6.55 -4.24 -8.82
C GLN A 25 6.18 -4.01 -10.28
N ARG A 26 4.91 -3.69 -10.58
CA ARG A 26 4.44 -3.38 -11.93
C ARG A 26 5.21 -2.23 -12.58
N HIS A 27 5.52 -1.20 -11.79
CA HIS A 27 6.27 -0.02 -12.23
C HIS A 27 7.79 -0.12 -11.99
N ARG A 28 8.31 -1.32 -11.69
CA ARG A 28 9.74 -1.59 -11.40
C ARG A 28 10.34 -0.64 -10.37
N GLY A 29 9.61 -0.35 -9.30
CA GLY A 29 10.02 0.56 -8.23
C GLY A 29 9.89 2.05 -8.56
N ASN A 30 9.35 2.43 -9.72
CA ASN A 30 9.12 3.84 -10.04
C ASN A 30 7.99 4.43 -9.20
N LEU A 31 8.36 5.12 -8.12
CA LEU A 31 7.44 5.74 -7.17
C LEU A 31 6.50 6.76 -7.81
N SER A 32 6.98 7.55 -8.77
CA SER A 32 6.14 8.58 -9.41
C SER A 32 5.06 7.97 -10.29
N ARG A 33 5.38 6.90 -11.03
CA ARG A 33 4.39 6.17 -11.83
C ARG A 33 3.44 5.36 -10.95
N ALA A 34 3.96 4.70 -9.91
CA ALA A 34 3.14 3.98 -8.95
C ALA A 34 2.17 4.91 -8.20
N ALA A 35 2.61 6.10 -7.79
CA ALA A 35 1.75 7.09 -7.12
C ALA A 35 0.64 7.60 -8.05
N LYS A 36 0.96 7.83 -9.33
CA LYS A 36 -0.05 8.15 -10.35
C LYS A 36 -1.05 7.02 -10.55
N ASP A 37 -0.60 5.76 -10.61
CA ASP A 37 -1.48 4.60 -10.79
C ASP A 37 -2.38 4.36 -9.55
N LEU A 38 -1.82 4.57 -8.35
CA LEU A 38 -2.56 4.52 -7.08
C LEU A 38 -3.44 5.75 -6.83
N GLN A 39 -3.39 6.77 -7.70
CA GLN A 39 -4.12 8.04 -7.56
C GLN A 39 -3.85 8.74 -6.21
N ILE A 40 -2.60 8.69 -5.74
CA ILE A 40 -2.16 9.37 -4.51
C ILE A 40 -0.93 10.24 -4.76
N HIS A 41 -0.68 11.18 -3.86
CA HIS A 41 0.54 11.97 -3.92
C HIS A 41 1.78 11.09 -3.65
N ARG A 42 2.88 11.33 -4.39
CA ARG A 42 4.14 10.57 -4.23
C ARG A 42 4.65 10.56 -2.78
N ASN A 43 4.52 11.68 -2.07
CA ASN A 43 4.94 11.76 -0.67
C ASN A 43 4.08 10.88 0.25
N THR A 44 2.78 10.75 -0.03
CA THR A 44 1.89 9.84 0.71
C THR A 44 2.28 8.39 0.45
N LEU A 45 2.58 8.05 -0.80
CA LEU A 45 3.11 6.73 -1.14
C LEU A 45 4.44 6.45 -0.42
N GLY A 46 5.36 7.42 -0.40
CA GLY A 46 6.64 7.31 0.31
C GLY A 46 6.47 7.01 1.80
N LYS A 47 5.62 7.79 2.49
CA LYS A 47 5.31 7.55 3.90
C LYS A 47 4.72 6.15 4.14
N LYS A 48 3.84 5.67 3.27
CA LYS A 48 3.26 4.32 3.37
C LYS A 48 4.29 3.21 3.15
N ILE A 49 5.25 3.42 2.25
CA ILE A 49 6.35 2.47 2.02
C ILE A 49 7.22 2.36 3.28
N GLU A 50 7.57 3.49 3.89
CA GLU A 50 8.30 3.50 5.17
C GLU A 50 7.50 2.84 6.30
N GLU A 51 6.22 3.13 6.42
CA GLU A 51 5.31 2.54 7.42
C GLU A 51 5.19 1.02 7.28
N TYR A 52 5.18 0.50 6.05
CA TYR A 52 5.05 -0.93 5.76
C TYR A 52 6.37 -1.67 5.56
N LYS A 53 7.50 -0.95 5.56
CA LYS A 53 8.85 -1.46 5.28
C LYS A 53 8.89 -2.26 3.96
N LEU A 54 8.36 -1.65 2.91
CA LEU A 54 8.30 -2.20 1.54
C LEU A 54 9.55 -1.88 0.71
#